data_AF-A0A656ZD26-F1
#
_entry.id   AF-A0A656ZD26-F1
#
_cell.length_a   1.000
_cell.length_b   1.000
_cell.length_c   1.000
_cell.angle_alpha   90.00
_cell.angle_beta   90.00
_cell.angle_gamma   90.00
#
_symmetry.space_group_name_H-M   'P 1'
#
loop_
_entity.id
_entity.type
_entity.pdbx_description
1 polymer ?
#
loop_
_entity_poly.entity_id
_entity_poly.type
_entity_poly.pdbx_seq_one_letter_code
_entity_poly.pdbx_strand_id
1 'polypeptide(L)'
;MKKSASKPQRGSIRYHLQGNDGLYTPIPFLFVTDRMSQEITAERQQILEALPAAQRERQLKLFERYDPQHSSAAFNAMLHLFTPGRK
;
A
#
# COMPACT_ATOMS: atom_id res chain seq x y z
N MET A 1 -10.92 25.24 12.05
CA MET A 1 -10.04 24.23 11.40
C MET A 1 -10.87 22.98 11.17
N LYS A 2 -11.38 22.75 9.95
CA LYS A 2 -12.18 21.56 9.64
C LYS A 2 -11.23 20.48 9.13
N LYS A 3 -10.94 19.46 9.95
CA LYS A 3 -10.27 18.24 9.50
C LYS A 3 -11.23 17.56 8.51
N SER A 4 -10.91 17.62 7.23
CA SER A 4 -11.56 16.80 6.21
C SER A 4 -11.07 15.37 6.38
N ALA A 5 -11.63 14.65 7.36
CA ALA A 5 -11.47 13.21 7.43
C ALA A 5 -12.09 12.63 6.15
N SER A 6 -11.26 12.01 5.30
CA SER A 6 -11.76 11.27 4.16
C SER A 6 -12.71 10.18 4.68
N LYS A 7 -13.96 10.24 4.22
CA LYS A 7 -15.03 9.34 4.64
C LYS A 7 -14.61 7.90 4.29
N PRO A 8 -14.62 6.94 5.22
CA PRO A 8 -14.33 5.55 4.89
C PRO A 8 -15.34 5.07 3.84
N GLN A 9 -14.88 4.77 2.63
CA GLN A 9 -15.70 4.00 1.70
C GLN A 9 -15.87 2.61 2.32
N ARG A 10 -17.10 2.30 2.75
CA ARG A 10 -17.43 0.99 3.32
C ARG A 10 -17.29 -0.04 2.21
N GLY A 11 -16.20 -0.82 2.22
CA GLY A 11 -15.99 -1.96 1.33
C GLY A 11 -14.58 -2.12 0.75
N SER A 12 -13.73 -1.09 0.79
CA SER A 12 -12.35 -1.21 0.28
C SER A 12 -11.38 -1.65 1.38
N ILE A 13 -10.54 -2.64 1.08
CA ILE A 13 -9.40 -3.01 1.92
C ILE A 13 -8.50 -1.77 2.07
N ARG A 14 -8.05 -1.48 3.30
CA ARG A 14 -7.09 -0.40 3.56
C ARG A 14 -5.70 -0.99 3.63
N TYR A 15 -4.73 -0.33 2.99
CA TYR A 15 -3.34 -0.79 3.00
C TYR A 15 -2.40 0.14 3.78
N HIS A 16 -2.84 1.35 4.11
CA HIS A 16 -2.10 2.26 4.98
C HIS A 16 -2.96 2.78 6.15
N LEU A 17 -2.31 3.02 7.29
CA LEU A 17 -2.91 3.64 8.47
C LEU A 17 -2.44 5.08 8.60
N GLN A 18 -3.39 6.02 8.75
CA GLN A 18 -3.05 7.42 9.02
C GLN A 18 -2.66 7.59 10.49
N GLY A 19 -1.47 8.13 10.72
CA GLY A 19 -0.97 8.53 12.04
C GLY A 19 -1.47 9.89 12.50
N ASN A 20 -1.19 10.22 13.76
CA ASN A 20 -1.57 11.51 14.37
C ASN A 20 -0.82 12.71 13.75
N ASP A 21 0.32 12.45 13.11
CA ASP A 21 1.13 13.41 12.35
C ASP A 21 0.57 13.69 10.94
N GLY A 22 -0.49 12.98 10.55
CA GLY A 22 -1.13 13.09 9.24
C GLY A 22 -0.46 12.25 8.15
N LEU A 23 0.65 11.56 8.46
CA LEU A 23 1.35 10.65 7.56
C LEU A 23 0.71 9.27 7.57
N TYR A 24 1.00 8.47 6.55
CA TYR A 24 0.43 7.15 6.34
C TYR A 24 1.51 6.08 6.45
N THR A 25 1.32 5.12 7.36
CA THR A 25 2.24 3.99 7.56
C THR A 25 1.69 2.77 6.84
N PRO A 26 2.51 2.02 6.08
CA PRO A 26 2.06 0.80 5.42
C PRO A 26 1.65 -0.28 6.44
N ILE A 27 0.58 -1.01 6.14
CA ILE A 27 0.23 -2.26 6.81
C ILE A 27 0.99 -3.38 6.09
N PRO A 28 1.94 -4.07 6.74
CA PRO A 28 2.69 -5.13 6.09
C PRO A 28 1.82 -6.38 5.91
N PHE A 29 1.67 -6.82 4.66
CA PHE A 29 1.02 -8.10 4.32
C PHE A 29 2.10 -9.13 4.00
N LEU A 30 1.99 -10.32 4.61
CA LEU A 30 2.88 -11.45 4.33
C LEU A 30 2.69 -11.99 2.91
N PHE A 31 1.44 -12.04 2.45
CA PHE A 31 1.08 -12.47 1.11
C PHE A 31 0.41 -11.31 0.38
N VAL A 32 1.03 -10.87 -0.71
CA VAL A 32 0.51 -9.85 -1.59
C VAL A 32 0.23 -10.51 -2.92
N THR A 33 -0.99 -10.36 -3.42
CA THR A 33 -1.31 -10.73 -4.81
C THR A 33 -0.97 -9.57 -5.74
N ASP A 34 -0.83 -9.83 -7.04
CA ASP A 34 -0.58 -8.76 -8.01
C ASP A 34 -1.67 -7.68 -7.97
N ARG A 35 -2.92 -8.09 -7.76
CA ARG A 35 -4.05 -7.17 -7.57
C ARG A 35 -3.86 -6.30 -6.31
N MET A 36 -3.50 -6.90 -5.18
CA MET A 36 -3.21 -6.12 -3.96
C MET A 36 -2.04 -5.15 -4.19
N SER A 37 -0.98 -5.57 -4.88
CA SER A 37 0.14 -4.67 -5.20
C SER A 37 -0.32 -3.46 -6.02
N GLN A 38 -1.21 -3.66 -7.00
CA GLN A 38 -1.77 -2.55 -7.79
C GLN A 38 -2.66 -1.64 -6.94
N GLU A 39 -3.51 -2.21 -6.09
CA GLU A 39 -4.37 -1.44 -5.18
C GLU A 39 -3.56 -0.63 -4.16
N ILE A 40 -2.47 -1.19 -3.62
CA ILE A 40 -1.53 -0.48 -2.73
C ILE A 40 -0.90 0.70 -3.46
N THR A 41 -0.42 0.51 -4.69
CA THR A 41 0.16 1.60 -5.48
C THR A 41 -0.85 2.70 -5.79
N ALA A 42 -2.10 2.34 -6.12
CA ALA A 42 -3.17 3.30 -6.34
C ALA A 42 -3.50 4.11 -5.06
N GLU A 43 -3.57 3.45 -3.90
CA GLU A 43 -3.79 4.13 -2.62
C GLU A 43 -2.64 5.08 -2.28
N ARG A 44 -1.38 4.69 -2.53
CA ARG A 44 -0.21 5.57 -2.32
C ARG A 44 -0.29 6.84 -3.14
N GLN A 45 -0.71 6.73 -4.41
CA GLN A 45 -0.88 7.89 -5.28
C GLN A 45 -1.96 8.84 -4.75
N GLN A 46 -3.11 8.30 -4.33
CA GLN A 46 -4.18 9.09 -3.72
C GLN A 46 -3.73 9.81 -2.44
N ILE A 47 -2.93 9.13 -1.60
CA ILE A 47 -2.35 9.73 -0.38
C ILE A 47 -1.43 10.91 -0.75
N LEU A 48 -0.54 10.75 -1.72
CA LEU A 48 0.40 11.81 -2.13
C LEU A 48 -0.30 13.01 -2.73
N GLU A 49 -1.35 12.78 -3.52
CA GLU A 49 -2.19 13.84 -4.09
C GLU A 49 -2.91 14.64 -3.01
N ALA A 50 -3.41 13.97 -1.97
CA ALA A 50 -4.11 14.60 -0.85
C ALA A 50 -3.18 15.30 0.15
N LEU A 51 -1.88 14.97 0.19
CA LEU A 51 -0.94 15.55 1.15
C LEU A 51 -0.39 16.91 0.71
N PRO A 52 -0.16 17.84 1.66
CA PRO A 52 0.57 19.08 1.42
C PRO A 52 2.00 18.79 0.93
N ALA A 53 2.52 19.64 0.04
CA ALA A 53 3.85 19.46 -0.56
C ALA A 53 4.97 19.27 0.48
N ALA A 54 4.92 20.00 1.60
CA ALA A 54 5.89 19.90 2.68
C ALA A 54 5.93 18.52 3.37
N GLN A 55 4.86 17.73 3.26
CA GLN A 55 4.76 16.39 3.86
C GLN A 55 5.03 15.26 2.84
N ARG A 56 4.95 15.53 1.53
CA ARG A 56 5.13 14.53 0.47
C ARG A 56 6.48 13.83 0.53
N GLU A 57 7.57 14.57 0.75
CA GLU A 57 8.92 13.98 0.83
C GLU A 57 9.03 12.99 2.02
N ARG A 58 8.47 13.36 3.17
CA ARG A 58 8.45 12.48 4.35
C ARG A 58 7.58 11.25 4.11
N GLN A 59 6.45 11.43 3.43
CA GLN A 59 5.56 10.33 3.07
C GLN A 59 6.22 9.33 2.11
N LEU A 60 6.95 9.82 1.10
CA LEU A 60 7.69 8.96 0.17
C LEU A 60 8.70 8.07 0.91
N LYS A 61 9.48 8.65 1.82
CA LYS A 61 10.43 7.89 2.67
C LYS A 61 9.75 6.84 3.56
N LEU A 62 8.49 7.06 3.96
CA LEU A 62 7.73 6.05 4.69
C LEU A 62 7.27 4.91 3.77
N PHE A 63 6.85 5.23 2.55
CA PHE A 63 6.46 4.22 1.57
C PHE A 63 7.62 3.32 1.13
N GLU A 64 8.85 3.84 1.10
CA GLU A 64 10.06 3.06 0.81
C GLU A 64 10.33 1.93 1.81
N ARG A 65 9.80 2.02 3.04
CA ARG A 65 9.98 0.98 4.07
C ARG A 65 9.30 -0.33 3.75
N TYR A 66 8.39 -0.33 2.79
CA TYR A 66 7.64 -1.51 2.37
C TYR A 66 7.43 -1.49 0.86
N ASP A 67 8.02 -2.47 0.18
CA ASP A 67 7.79 -2.67 -1.26
C ASP A 67 6.77 -3.79 -1.49
N PRO A 68 5.53 -3.47 -1.87
CA PRO A 68 4.51 -4.48 -2.15
C PRO A 68 4.85 -5.35 -3.37
N GLN A 69 5.68 -4.86 -4.31
CA GLN A 69 6.09 -5.65 -5.49
C GLN A 69 7.01 -6.79 -5.07
N HIS A 70 7.94 -6.53 -4.14
CA HIS A 70 8.79 -7.55 -3.57
C HIS A 70 7.97 -8.67 -2.91
N SER A 71 6.97 -8.31 -2.09
CA SER A 71 6.06 -9.28 -1.48
C SER A 71 5.24 -10.06 -2.51
N SER A 72 4.77 -9.41 -3.59
CA SER A 72 4.02 -10.08 -4.67
C SER A 72 4.89 -11.09 -5.42
N ALA A 73 6.11 -10.70 -5.76
CA ALA A 73 7.07 -11.58 -6.43
C ALA A 73 7.42 -12.81 -5.59
N ALA A 74 7.66 -12.62 -4.28
CA ALA A 74 7.92 -13.72 -3.36
C ALA A 74 6.73 -14.69 -3.26
N PHE A 75 5.50 -14.15 -3.19
CA PHE A 75 4.29 -14.97 -3.15
C PHE A 75 4.08 -15.77 -4.44
N ASN A 76 4.23 -15.14 -5.61
CA ASN A 76 4.13 -15.83 -6.90
C ASN A 76 5.21 -16.92 -7.06
N ALA A 77 6.44 -16.66 -6.62
CA ALA A 77 7.50 -17.66 -6.60
C ALA A 77 7.15 -18.86 -5.72
N MET A 78 6.54 -18.63 -4.55
CA MET A 78 6.04 -19.70 -3.69
C MET A 78 4.94 -20.52 -4.38
N LEU A 79 3.98 -19.88 -5.05
CA LEU A 79 2.92 -20.61 -5.78
C LEU A 79 3.47 -21.50 -6.89
N HIS A 80 4.53 -21.08 -7.57
CA HIS A 80 5.19 -21.89 -8.60
C HIS A 80 5.79 -23.19 -8.05
N LEU A 81 6.20 -23.25 -6.78
CA LEU A 81 6.69 -24.48 -6.15
C LEU A 81 5.60 -25.54 -5.98
N PHE A 82 4.34 -25.11 -5.84
CA PHE A 82 3.19 -25.99 -5.63
C PHE A 82 2.35 -26.21 -6.88
N THR A 83 2.76 -25.66 -8.02
CA THR A 83 2.08 -25.87 -9.31
C THR A 83 2.93 -26.81 -10.17
N PRO A 84 2.80 -28.14 -10.02
CA PRO A 84 3.50 -29.07 -10.88
C PRO A 84 2.96 -28.96 -12.31
N GLY A 85 3.72 -28.34 -13.20
CA GLY A 85 3.51 -28.38 -14.65
C GLY A 85 2.51 -27.34 -15.20
N ARG A 86 3.04 -26.21 -15.64
CA ARG A 86 2.68 -25.69 -16.97
C ARG A 86 3.95 -25.76 -17.82
N LYS A 87 4.03 -26.80 -18.65
CA LYS A 87 4.91 -26.81 -19.83
C LYS A 87 4.33 -25.87 -20.87
#